data_AF-A0A928U1Z1-F1
#
_entry.id   AF-A0A928U1Z1-F1
#
_cell.length_a   1.000
_cell.length_b   1.000
_cell.length_c   1.000
_cell.angle_alpha   90.00
_cell.angle_beta   90.00
_cell.angle_gamma   90.00
#
_symmetry.space_group_name_H-M   'P 1'
#
loop_
_entity.id
_entity.type
_entity.pdbx_description
1 polymer ?
#
loop_
_entity_poly.entity_id
_entity_poly.type
_entity_poly.pdbx_seq_one_letter_code
_entity_poly.pdbx_strand_id
1 'polypeptide(L)'
;MRHGAGYTIFQHHSHGLKQETRLFVAPTEPVKVMQVRLENTWNRPRRLTLTLYAEWVLGVNRESSQPYLIPSYDRERFALLACNPYNAEFGERVAFVAASKQPHGFTTNRAEFIGRLGDLSQPAALGRIGLNSQVMPGLDSCAAL
;
A
#
# COMPACT_ATOMS: atom_id res chain seq x y z
N MET A 1 -9.26 19.60 1.61
CA MET A 1 -8.62 18.93 0.45
C MET A 1 -8.28 20.00 -0.57
N ARG A 2 -7.11 19.92 -1.22
CA ARG A 2 -6.68 20.88 -2.24
C ARG A 2 -6.24 20.15 -3.49
N HIS A 3 -6.72 20.60 -4.63
CA HIS A 3 -6.33 20.11 -5.95
C HIS A 3 -5.44 21.13 -6.65
N GLY A 4 -4.44 20.63 -7.38
CA GLY A 4 -3.62 21.42 -8.26
C GLY A 4 -3.26 20.62 -9.51
N ALA A 5 -2.62 21.27 -10.48
CA ALA A 5 -2.17 20.59 -11.70
C ALA A 5 -1.20 19.46 -11.35
N GLY A 6 -1.60 18.21 -11.63
CA GLY A 6 -0.78 17.01 -11.42
C GLY A 6 -0.62 16.56 -9.97
N TYR A 7 -1.34 17.16 -9.00
CA TYR A 7 -1.27 16.72 -7.60
C TYR A 7 -2.55 16.99 -6.81
N THR A 8 -2.70 16.28 -5.70
CA THR A 8 -3.74 16.51 -4.70
C THR A 8 -3.15 16.45 -3.29
N ILE A 9 -3.64 17.31 -2.40
CA ILE A 9 -3.22 17.39 -1.00
C ILE A 9 -4.42 17.14 -0.09
N PHE A 10 -4.29 16.12 0.76
CA PHE A 10 -5.21 15.80 1.84
C PHE A 10 -4.61 16.31 3.15
N GLN A 11 -5.42 16.96 3.96
CA GLN A 11 -5.02 17.46 5.27
C GLN A 11 -6.07 17.02 6.28
N HIS A 12 -5.61 16.51 7.41
CA HIS A 12 -6.47 16.07 8.49
C HIS A 12 -5.80 16.39 9.82
N HIS A 13 -6.59 16.82 10.80
CA HIS A 13 -6.10 17.12 12.14
C HIS A 13 -7.06 16.51 13.15
N SER A 14 -6.56 15.55 13.93
CA SER A 14 -7.38 14.80 14.86
C SER A 14 -6.51 14.23 15.98
N HIS A 15 -7.05 14.18 17.21
CA HIS A 15 -6.37 13.61 18.38
C HIS A 15 -4.92 14.11 18.56
N GLY A 16 -4.67 15.41 18.34
CA GLY A 16 -3.33 16.01 18.45
C GLY A 16 -2.31 15.52 17.42
N LEU A 17 -2.78 15.00 16.28
CA LEU A 17 -1.95 14.60 15.13
C LEU A 17 -2.40 15.38 13.90
N LYS A 18 -1.55 16.27 13.41
CA LYS A 18 -1.73 16.85 12.08
C LYS A 18 -1.10 15.93 11.04
N GLN A 19 -1.84 15.72 9.96
CA GLN A 19 -1.49 14.83 8.86
C GLN A 19 -1.64 15.60 7.56
N GLU A 20 -0.62 15.56 6.72
CA GLU A 20 -0.69 16.02 5.33
C GLU A 20 -0.20 14.91 4.41
N THR A 21 -1.03 14.55 3.44
CA THR A 21 -0.69 13.58 2.39
C THR A 21 -0.77 14.25 1.04
N ARG A 22 0.37 14.35 0.35
CA ARG A 22 0.46 14.85 -1.03
C ARG A 22 0.61 13.66 -1.99
N LEU A 23 -0.31 13.57 -2.94
CA LEU A 23 -0.31 12.59 -4.01
C LEU A 23 0.03 13.28 -5.33
N PHE A 24 0.94 12.72 -6.11
CA PHE A 24 1.28 13.19 -7.46
C PHE A 24 1.90 12.05 -8.28
N VAL A 25 2.04 12.25 -9.59
CA VAL A 25 2.77 11.33 -10.48
C VAL A 25 4.09 11.98 -10.87
N ALA A 26 5.17 11.20 -10.90
CA ALA A 26 6.47 11.69 -11.36
C ALA A 26 6.36 12.15 -12.83
N PRO A 27 7.00 13.27 -13.23
CA PRO A 27 6.85 13.81 -14.59
C PRO A 27 7.32 12.88 -15.71
N THR A 28 8.33 12.05 -15.46
CA THR A 28 8.99 11.20 -16.46
C THR A 28 8.94 9.71 -16.14
N GLU A 29 8.52 9.34 -14.92
CA GLU A 29 8.50 7.96 -14.46
C GLU A 29 7.06 7.49 -14.25
N PRO A 30 6.73 6.21 -14.52
CA PRO A 30 5.39 5.66 -14.35
C PRO A 30 5.08 5.37 -12.86
N VAL A 31 5.29 6.36 -11.98
CA VAL A 31 5.25 6.20 -10.54
C VAL A 31 4.36 7.25 -9.89
N LYS A 32 3.36 6.77 -9.13
CA LYS A 32 2.60 7.59 -8.19
C LYS A 32 3.39 7.72 -6.89
N VAL A 33 3.64 8.95 -6.47
CA VAL A 33 4.32 9.28 -5.22
C VAL A 33 3.30 9.71 -4.16
N MET A 34 3.48 9.18 -2.94
CA MET A 34 2.71 9.53 -1.75
C MET A 34 3.64 10.10 -0.69
N GLN A 35 3.60 11.42 -0.48
CA GLN A 35 4.39 12.08 0.55
C GLN A 35 3.51 12.31 1.79
N VAL A 36 3.90 11.75 2.92
CA VAL A 36 3.17 11.88 4.19
C VAL A 36 4.00 12.68 5.18
N ARG A 37 3.40 13.75 5.72
CA ARG A 37 3.96 14.55 6.82
C ARG A 37 3.06 14.41 8.04
N LEU A 38 3.67 14.07 9.16
CA LEU A 38 3.01 13.91 10.45
C LEU A 38 3.61 14.90 11.46
N GLU A 39 2.75 15.57 12.22
CA GLU A 39 3.15 16.47 13.31
C GLU A 39 2.35 16.12 14.56
N ASN A 40 3.05 15.73 15.62
CA ASN A 40 2.47 15.54 16.94
C ASN A 40 2.38 16.89 17.64
N THR A 41 1.17 17.36 17.91
CA THR A 41 0.92 18.69 18.50
C THR A 41 0.74 18.66 20.01
N TRP A 42 0.87 17.48 20.62
CA TRP A 42 0.84 17.32 22.07
C TRP A 42 2.24 17.24 22.65
N ASN A 43 2.36 17.62 23.93
CA ASN A 43 3.62 17.57 24.68
C ASN A 43 3.93 16.17 25.25
N ARG A 44 3.48 15.11 24.57
CA ARG A 44 3.76 13.71 24.96
C ARG A 44 4.23 12.90 23.75
N PRO A 45 5.22 11.99 23.90
CA PRO A 45 5.64 11.14 22.81
C PRO A 45 4.51 10.22 22.34
N ARG A 46 4.55 9.82 21.07
CA ARG A 46 3.57 8.93 20.45
C ARG A 46 4.26 7.88 19.60
N ARG A 47 3.73 6.66 19.65
CA ARG A 47 4.04 5.61 18.70
C ARG A 47 2.94 5.57 17.66
N LEU A 48 3.32 5.63 16.40
CA LEU A 48 2.41 5.64 15.26
C LEU A 48 2.82 4.53 14.29
N THR A 49 1.82 3.86 13.71
CA THR A 49 2.00 2.99 12.56
C THR A 49 1.30 3.68 11.39
N LEU A 50 2.03 3.86 10.29
CA LEU A 50 1.48 4.30 9.02
C LEU A 50 1.43 3.07 8.12
N THR A 51 0.28 2.80 7.52
CA THR A 51 0.11 1.67 6.60
C THR A 51 -0.43 2.19 5.28
N LEU A 52 0.23 1.82 4.19
CA LEU A 52 -0.31 1.97 2.85
C LEU A 52 -1.02 0.67 2.48
N TYR A 53 -2.18 0.77 1.85
CA TYR A 53 -2.90 -0.37 1.26
C TYR A 53 -3.15 -0.13 -0.22
N ALA A 54 -2.87 -1.12 -1.05
CA ALA A 54 -3.17 -1.13 -2.47
C ALA A 54 -3.66 -2.52 -2.93
N GLU A 55 -4.69 -2.54 -3.78
CA GLU A 55 -5.14 -3.75 -4.46
C GLU A 55 -4.51 -3.85 -5.85
N TRP A 56 -4.04 -5.05 -6.20
CA TRP A 56 -3.49 -5.32 -7.51
C TRP A 56 -4.60 -5.69 -8.49
N VAL A 57 -4.57 -5.07 -9.67
CA VAL A 57 -5.38 -5.51 -10.82
C VAL A 57 -4.49 -6.25 -11.82
N LEU A 58 -3.49 -5.59 -12.42
CA LEU A 58 -2.54 -6.20 -13.39
C LEU A 58 -3.26 -7.03 -14.47
N GLY A 59 -4.31 -6.46 -15.05
CA GLY A 59 -5.19 -7.07 -16.04
C GLY A 59 -6.35 -6.13 -16.36
N VAL A 60 -7.41 -6.65 -16.98
CA VAL A 60 -8.60 -5.83 -17.32
C VAL A 60 -9.43 -5.56 -16.07
N ASN A 61 -9.70 -6.59 -15.28
CA ASN A 61 -10.39 -6.49 -14.02
C ASN A 61 -9.75 -7.42 -12.99
N ARG A 62 -9.97 -7.12 -11.73
CA ARG A 62 -9.38 -7.82 -10.60
C ARG A 62 -9.80 -9.30 -10.52
N GLU A 63 -11.08 -9.57 -10.76
CA GLU A 63 -11.67 -10.90 -10.60
C GLU A 63 -11.02 -11.93 -11.53
N SER A 64 -10.73 -11.52 -12.76
CA SER A 64 -10.07 -12.37 -13.77
C SER A 64 -8.56 -12.49 -13.58
N SER A 65 -7.90 -11.47 -13.01
CA SER A 65 -6.44 -11.43 -12.94
C SER A 65 -5.87 -11.97 -11.63
N GLN A 66 -6.61 -11.86 -10.53
CA GLN A 66 -6.13 -12.20 -9.20
C GLN A 66 -5.49 -13.60 -9.09
N PRO A 67 -6.06 -14.67 -9.69
CA PRO A 67 -5.51 -16.02 -9.54
C PRO A 67 -4.10 -16.18 -10.13
N TYR A 68 -3.70 -15.26 -11.01
CA TYR A 68 -2.44 -15.29 -11.75
C TYR A 68 -1.39 -14.35 -11.18
N LEU A 69 -1.69 -13.62 -10.10
CA LEU A 69 -0.75 -12.69 -9.50
C LEU A 69 0.31 -13.42 -8.68
N ILE A 70 1.56 -13.09 -8.95
CA ILE A 70 2.71 -13.60 -8.21
C ILE A 70 3.31 -12.43 -7.41
N PRO A 71 3.08 -12.37 -6.09
CA PRO A 71 3.67 -11.35 -5.25
C PRO A 71 5.10 -11.73 -4.85
N SER A 72 5.96 -10.72 -4.64
CA SER A 72 7.27 -10.88 -4.01
C SER A 72 7.63 -9.67 -3.16
N TYR A 73 8.68 -9.78 -2.34
CA TYR A 73 9.18 -8.67 -1.53
C TYR A 73 10.68 -8.49 -1.72
N ASP A 74 11.07 -7.29 -2.12
CA ASP A 74 12.46 -6.85 -2.22
C ASP A 74 12.87 -6.14 -0.92
N ARG A 75 13.78 -6.77 -0.18
CA ARG A 75 14.27 -6.26 1.11
C ARG A 75 15.20 -5.07 0.99
N GLU A 76 15.98 -4.97 -0.09
CA GLU A 76 16.93 -3.88 -0.29
C GLU A 76 16.20 -2.60 -0.68
N ARG A 77 15.12 -2.75 -1.45
CA ARG A 77 14.30 -1.63 -1.94
C ARG A 77 13.08 -1.32 -1.08
N PHE A 78 12.83 -2.10 -0.03
CA PHE A 78 11.62 -2.05 0.81
C PHE A 78 10.34 -2.04 -0.03
N ALA A 79 10.26 -2.95 -1.00
CA ALA A 79 9.23 -2.93 -2.03
C ALA A 79 8.45 -4.25 -2.09
N LEU A 80 7.12 -4.15 -1.99
CA LEU A 80 6.20 -5.21 -2.41
C LEU A 80 6.04 -5.15 -3.93
N LEU A 81 6.30 -6.26 -4.58
CA LEU A 81 6.24 -6.43 -6.03
C LEU A 81 5.09 -7.36 -6.38
N ALA A 82 4.53 -7.20 -7.58
CA ALA A 82 3.59 -8.15 -8.17
C ALA A 82 3.74 -8.17 -9.69
N CYS A 83 3.66 -9.36 -10.28
CA CYS A 83 3.54 -9.54 -11.73
C CYS A 83 2.37 -10.48 -12.06
N ASN A 84 1.93 -10.42 -13.31
CA ASN A 84 0.92 -11.32 -13.86
C ASN A 84 1.46 -11.97 -15.15
N PRO A 85 2.22 -13.08 -15.06
CA PRO A 85 2.81 -13.71 -16.23
C PRO A 85 1.78 -14.31 -17.19
N TYR A 86 0.52 -14.46 -16.77
CA TYR A 86 -0.57 -14.93 -17.64
C TYR A 86 -1.03 -13.84 -18.63
N ASN A 87 -0.69 -12.57 -18.38
CA ASN A 87 -0.99 -11.49 -19.30
C ASN A 87 -0.02 -11.52 -20.50
N ALA A 88 -0.55 -11.74 -21.72
CA ALA A 88 0.28 -11.86 -22.92
C ALA A 88 1.04 -10.58 -23.30
N GLU A 89 0.52 -9.40 -22.97
CA GLU A 89 1.12 -8.11 -23.35
C GLU A 89 2.05 -7.55 -22.27
N PHE A 90 1.73 -7.82 -21.00
CA PHE A 90 2.39 -7.22 -19.84
C PHE A 90 3.02 -8.23 -18.88
N GLY A 91 3.14 -9.51 -19.28
CA GLY A 91 3.60 -10.59 -18.41
C GLY A 91 5.00 -10.40 -17.82
N GLU A 92 5.86 -9.66 -18.53
CA GLU A 92 7.22 -9.32 -18.08
C GLU A 92 7.27 -8.05 -17.22
N ARG A 93 6.16 -7.32 -17.07
CA ARG A 93 6.10 -6.09 -16.28
C ARG A 93 5.87 -6.39 -14.81
N VAL A 94 6.48 -5.58 -13.96
CA VAL A 94 6.35 -5.65 -12.51
C VAL A 94 5.71 -4.36 -12.00
N ALA A 95 4.65 -4.49 -11.22
CA ALA A 95 4.13 -3.39 -10.42
C ALA A 95 4.71 -3.44 -9.02
N PHE A 96 4.81 -2.30 -8.37
CA PHE A 96 5.41 -2.22 -7.04
C PHE A 96 4.77 -1.16 -6.14
N VAL A 97 4.86 -1.40 -4.84
CA VAL A 97 4.65 -0.42 -3.77
C VAL A 97 5.91 -0.44 -2.92
N ALA A 98 6.58 0.71 -2.80
CA ALA A 98 7.82 0.83 -2.04
C ALA A 98 7.70 1.88 -0.94
N ALA A 99 8.35 1.62 0.20
CA ALA A 99 8.52 2.59 1.27
C ALA A 99 9.91 3.23 1.23
N SER A 100 9.98 4.52 1.59
CA SER A 100 11.25 5.24 1.76
C SER A 100 12.00 4.86 3.05
N LYS A 101 11.39 4.02 3.90
CA LYS A 101 11.94 3.51 5.16
C LYS A 101 11.58 2.04 5.29
N GLN A 102 12.38 1.31 6.07
CA GLN A 102 12.08 -0.09 6.38
C GLN A 102 10.68 -0.22 7.02
N PRO A 103 9.76 -0.99 6.43
CA PRO A 103 8.44 -1.20 7.01
C PRO A 103 8.54 -2.04 8.28
N HIS A 104 7.66 -1.76 9.25
CA HIS A 104 7.57 -2.56 10.48
C HIS A 104 7.05 -3.97 10.22
N GLY A 105 6.23 -4.14 9.18
CA GLY A 105 5.73 -5.39 8.67
C GLY A 105 4.99 -5.14 7.36
N PHE A 106 4.74 -6.19 6.59
CA PHE A 106 3.99 -6.10 5.34
C PHE A 106 3.10 -7.33 5.17
N THR A 107 2.23 -7.32 4.17
CA THR A 107 1.49 -8.50 3.74
C THR A 107 1.19 -8.45 2.26
N THR A 108 1.14 -9.63 1.65
CA THR A 108 0.64 -9.82 0.29
C THR A 108 -0.73 -10.46 0.29
N ASN A 109 -1.37 -10.66 1.44
CA ASN A 109 -2.64 -11.37 1.58
C ASN A 109 -3.76 -10.42 2.05
N ARG A 110 -4.69 -10.13 1.15
CA ARG A 110 -5.83 -9.26 1.41
C ARG A 110 -6.74 -9.77 2.51
N ALA A 111 -6.96 -11.08 2.59
CA ALA A 111 -7.80 -11.67 3.63
C ALA A 111 -7.16 -11.53 5.02
N GLU A 112 -5.82 -11.50 5.12
CA GLU A 112 -5.12 -11.21 6.36
C GLU A 112 -5.20 -9.73 6.71
N PHE A 113 -5.11 -8.82 5.73
CA PHE A 113 -5.20 -7.38 5.98
C PHE A 113 -6.61 -6.94 6.39
N ILE A 114 -7.59 -7.20 5.53
CA ILE A 114 -8.98 -6.74 5.70
C ILE A 114 -9.71 -7.60 6.73
N GLY A 115 -9.41 -8.90 6.78
CA GLY A 115 -10.19 -9.89 7.50
C GLY A 115 -11.23 -10.56 6.60
N ARG A 116 -11.61 -11.79 6.97
CA ARG A 116 -12.65 -12.56 6.26
C ARG A 116 -13.99 -11.83 6.38
N LEU A 117 -14.60 -11.47 5.25
CA LEU A 117 -15.81 -10.61 5.18
C LEU A 117 -15.63 -9.23 5.85
N GLY A 118 -14.39 -8.76 5.97
CA GLY A 118 -14.08 -7.46 6.55
C GLY A 118 -14.27 -6.29 5.58
N ASP A 119 -14.05 -5.09 6.09
CA ASP A 119 -14.21 -3.84 5.36
C ASP A 119 -12.99 -2.92 5.54
N LEU A 120 -12.68 -2.10 4.52
CA LEU A 120 -11.53 -1.20 4.54
C LEU A 120 -11.67 -0.04 5.54
N SER A 121 -12.87 0.27 6.01
CA SER A 121 -13.06 1.25 7.09
C SER A 121 -12.55 0.76 8.44
N GLN A 122 -12.48 -0.56 8.64
CA GLN A 122 -11.97 -1.20 9.86
C GLN A 122 -11.19 -2.49 9.55
N PRO A 123 -10.01 -2.41 8.89
CA PRO A 123 -9.25 -3.60 8.52
C PRO A 123 -8.80 -4.38 9.76
N ALA A 124 -9.06 -5.68 9.79
CA ALA A 124 -8.76 -6.53 10.95
C ALA A 124 -7.29 -6.48 11.38
N ALA A 125 -6.36 -6.37 10.42
CA ALA A 125 -4.93 -6.30 10.72
C ALA A 125 -4.52 -5.03 11.48
N LEU A 126 -5.25 -3.92 11.34
CA LEU A 126 -4.94 -2.67 12.05
C LEU A 126 -5.39 -2.70 13.53
N GLY A 127 -6.15 -3.72 13.93
CA GLY A 127 -6.51 -3.99 15.33
C GLY A 127 -5.44 -4.73 16.13
N ARG A 128 -4.35 -5.17 15.49
CA ARG A 128 -3.24 -5.89 16.11
C ARG A 128 -1.89 -5.25 15.79
N ILE A 129 -0.84 -5.69 16.48
CA ILE A 129 0.53 -5.22 16.24
C ILE A 129 1.15 -6.07 15.14
N GLY A 130 1.56 -5.40 14.04
CA GLY A 130 2.32 -6.01 12.96
C GLY A 130 1.47 -6.74 11.92
N LEU A 131 2.13 -7.08 10.82
CA LEU A 131 1.59 -7.86 9.70
C LEU A 131 2.40 -9.15 9.57
N ASN A 132 1.77 -10.22 9.08
CA ASN A 132 2.38 -11.56 9.06
C ASN A 132 3.68 -11.64 8.24
N SER A 133 3.94 -10.68 7.34
CA SER A 133 5.15 -10.62 6.51
C SER A 133 5.38 -11.88 5.67
N GLN A 134 4.29 -12.56 5.32
CA GLN A 134 4.27 -13.72 4.42
C GLN A 134 4.08 -13.25 2.98
N VAL A 135 4.88 -13.82 2.10
CA VAL A 135 4.76 -13.71 0.65
C VAL A 135 4.36 -15.08 0.13
N MET A 136 3.15 -15.20 -0.39
CA MET A 136 2.65 -16.47 -0.92
C MET A 136 1.82 -16.24 -2.19
N PRO A 137 2.23 -16.85 -3.33
CA PRO A 137 1.41 -16.90 -4.54
C PRO A 137 0.12 -17.70 -4.33
N GLY A 138 -0.87 -17.49 -5.21
CA GLY A 138 -2.14 -18.21 -5.18
C GLY A 138 -3.12 -17.77 -4.08
N LEU A 139 -2.78 -16.72 -3.35
CA LEU A 139 -3.69 -16.02 -2.43
C LEU A 139 -4.32 -14.78 -3.08
N ASP A 140 -5.29 -14.23 -2.37
CA ASP A 140 -5.88 -12.94 -2.69
C ASP A 140 -4.88 -11.79 -2.51
N SER A 141 -4.14 -11.50 -3.58
CA SER A 141 -2.96 -10.63 -3.55
C SER A 141 -3.31 -9.16 -3.33
N CYS A 142 -2.62 -8.53 -2.38
CA CYS A 142 -2.62 -7.08 -2.20
C CYS A 142 -1.20 -6.59 -1.89
N ALA A 143 -1.04 -5.29 -1.69
CA ALA A 143 0.13 -4.72 -1.05
C ALA A 143 -0.29 -3.93 0.17
N ALA A 144 0.13 -4.37 1.36
CA ALA A 144 0.06 -3.56 2.56
C ALA A 144 1.40 -3.56 3.29
N LEU A 145 1.91 -2.37 3.62
CA LEU A 145 3.20 -2.17 4.30
C LEU A 145 3.25 -0.84 5.07
#